data_AF-A0A9D5RG06-F1
#
_entry.id   AF-A0A9D5RG06-F1
#
_cell.length_a   1.000
_cell.length_b   1.000
_cell.length_c   1.000
_cell.angle_alpha   90.00
_cell.angle_beta   90.00
_cell.angle_gamma   90.00
#
_symmetry.space_group_name_H-M   'P 1'
#
loop_
_entity.id
_entity.type
_entity.pdbx_description
1 polymer ?
#
loop_
_entity_poly.entity_id
_entity_poly.type
_entity_poly.pdbx_seq_one_letter_code
_entity_poly.pdbx_strand_id
1 'polypeptide(L)'
;ENGYDVETYIQLYNCMGFLMQIEVETIAQIIHNAKKPVMTIKPMAAGRVSPFVGLNFVWNTIRPCDMVTVGCFDPEEAEEDIEISMAAIERRMPQIEKRSSPNANQDAFGK
;
A
#
# COMPACT_ATOMS: atom_id res chain seq x y z
N GLU A 1 -10.02 29.08 -6.06
CA GLU A 1 -9.11 27.94 -5.81
C GLU A 1 -8.07 28.37 -4.80
N ASN A 2 -7.95 27.69 -3.66
CA ASN A 2 -6.94 28.04 -2.65
C ASN A 2 -5.61 27.46 -3.12
N GLY A 3 -4.76 28.29 -3.74
CA GLY A 3 -3.41 27.94 -4.14
C GLY A 3 -2.52 27.76 -2.92
N TYR A 4 -2.74 26.68 -2.18
CA TYR A 4 -1.93 26.33 -1.02
C TYR A 4 -0.49 26.05 -1.47
N ASP A 5 0.45 26.72 -0.81
CA ASP A 5 1.89 26.58 -1.01
C ASP A 5 2.41 25.30 -0.34
N VAL A 6 1.98 24.15 -0.84
CA VAL A 6 2.35 22.81 -0.37
C VAL A 6 2.85 21.96 -1.52
N GLU A 7 3.93 21.22 -1.36
CA GLU A 7 4.50 20.41 -2.46
C GLU A 7 3.74 19.11 -2.73
N THR A 8 3.06 18.58 -1.72
CA THR A 8 2.37 17.29 -1.77
C THR A 8 1.12 17.30 -0.90
N TYR A 9 0.16 16.44 -1.22
CA TYR A 9 -0.98 16.15 -0.34
C TYR A 9 -0.73 14.87 0.45
N ILE A 10 -1.44 14.68 1.57
CA ILE A 10 -1.50 13.42 2.31
C ILE A 10 -2.93 12.91 2.24
N GLN A 11 -3.09 11.63 1.91
CA GLN A 11 -4.42 11.01 1.82
C GLN A 11 -4.39 9.59 2.42
N LEU A 12 -5.35 9.29 3.29
CA LEU A 12 -5.60 7.90 3.70
C LEU A 12 -6.08 7.11 2.50
N TYR A 13 -5.43 5.99 2.20
CA TYR A 13 -5.82 5.14 1.07
C TYR A 13 -5.48 3.67 1.33
N ASN A 14 -6.51 2.82 1.36
CA ASN A 14 -6.39 1.38 1.58
C ASN A 14 -7.62 0.64 1.05
N CYS A 15 -7.46 -0.66 0.78
CA CYS A 15 -8.51 -1.50 0.19
C CYS A 15 -9.72 -1.75 1.11
N MET A 16 -9.66 -1.38 2.39
CA MET A 16 -10.73 -1.62 3.35
C MET A 16 -11.64 -0.43 3.61
N GLY A 17 -11.36 0.75 3.05
CA GLY A 17 -12.09 1.95 3.46
C GLY A 17 -11.68 2.48 4.85
N PHE A 18 -10.67 1.88 5.48
CA PHE A 18 -10.42 2.09 6.91
C PHE A 18 -9.98 3.52 7.20
N LEU A 19 -10.74 4.21 8.05
CA LEU A 19 -10.59 5.62 8.44
C LEU A 19 -10.69 6.65 7.29
N MET A 20 -11.11 6.22 6.10
CA MET A 20 -11.41 7.14 5.02
C MET A 20 -12.78 7.81 5.26
N GLN A 21 -12.91 9.07 4.85
CA GLN A 21 -14.13 9.86 5.09
C GLN A 21 -15.31 9.44 4.19
N ILE A 22 -14.98 8.82 3.06
CA ILE A 22 -15.89 8.40 1.99
C ILE A 22 -15.34 7.11 1.36
N GLU A 23 -16.07 6.55 0.40
CA GLU A 23 -15.76 5.28 -0.25
C GLU A 23 -14.39 5.28 -0.94
N VAL A 24 -13.79 4.10 -1.04
CA VAL A 24 -12.45 3.88 -1.61
C VAL A 24 -12.36 4.42 -3.03
N GLU A 25 -13.40 4.22 -3.83
CA GLU A 25 -13.54 4.66 -5.21
C GLU A 25 -13.54 6.18 -5.31
N THR A 26 -14.24 6.85 -4.40
CA THR A 26 -14.30 8.32 -4.37
C THR A 26 -12.95 8.91 -3.96
N ILE A 27 -12.26 8.30 -2.98
CA ILE A 27 -10.89 8.70 -2.63
C ILE A 27 -9.94 8.47 -3.82
N ALA A 28 -10.06 7.36 -4.54
CA ALA A 28 -9.26 7.11 -5.73
C ALA A 28 -9.47 8.21 -6.78
N GLN A 29 -10.71 8.61 -7.04
CA GLN A 29 -11.00 9.73 -7.94
C GLN A 29 -10.37 11.05 -7.45
N ILE A 30 -10.40 11.33 -6.14
CA ILE A 30 -9.76 12.52 -5.57
C ILE A 30 -8.24 12.49 -5.82
N ILE A 31 -7.58 11.35 -5.57
CA ILE A 31 -6.14 11.17 -5.82
C ILE A 31 -5.83 11.42 -7.29
N HIS A 32 -6.60 10.82 -8.21
CA HIS A 32 -6.35 10.94 -9.64
C HIS A 32 -6.51 12.38 -10.16
N ASN A 33 -7.44 13.14 -9.58
CA ASN A 33 -7.68 14.55 -9.93
C ASN A 33 -6.83 15.55 -9.11
N ALA A 34 -5.97 15.08 -8.20
CA ALA A 34 -5.15 15.95 -7.38
C ALA A 34 -4.13 16.74 -8.22
N LYS A 35 -4.01 18.04 -7.96
CA LYS A 35 -3.11 18.95 -8.72
C LYS A 35 -1.62 18.69 -8.50
N LYS A 36 -1.27 18.04 -7.40
CA LYS A 36 0.10 17.76 -6.95
C LYS A 36 0.19 16.28 -6.55
N PRO A 37 1.41 15.71 -6.45
CA PRO A 37 1.61 14.37 -5.94
C PRO A 37 0.90 14.14 -4.59
N VAL A 38 0.45 12.92 -4.36
CA VAL A 38 -0.18 12.50 -3.13
C VAL A 38 0.70 11.47 -2.43
N MET A 39 1.03 11.72 -1.17
CA MET A 39 1.55 10.71 -0.25
C MET A 39 0.37 9.96 0.36
N THR A 40 0.18 8.72 -0.07
CA THR A 40 -0.84 7.85 0.51
C THR A 40 -0.36 7.23 1.82
N ILE A 41 -1.23 7.18 2.81
CA ILE A 41 -0.92 6.62 4.13
C ILE A 41 -1.89 5.50 4.51
N LYS A 42 -1.41 4.65 5.44
CA LYS A 42 -2.10 3.46 5.97
C LYS A 42 -2.47 2.40 4.92
N PRO A 43 -1.56 2.00 4.00
CA PRO A 43 -1.85 0.97 3.00
C PRO A 43 -2.39 -0.34 3.61
N MET A 44 -1.93 -0.71 4.82
CA MET A 44 -2.37 -1.93 5.53
C MET A 44 -3.59 -1.72 6.46
N ALA A 45 -4.33 -0.61 6.34
CA ALA A 45 -5.51 -0.33 7.17
C ALA A 45 -5.23 -0.45 8.70
N ALA A 46 -4.04 0.00 9.12
CA ALA A 46 -3.51 -0.17 10.48
C ALA A 46 -3.47 -1.65 10.94
N GLY A 47 -2.88 -2.52 10.11
CA GLY A 47 -2.65 -3.94 10.41
C GLY A 47 -3.84 -4.86 10.16
N ARG A 48 -4.92 -4.38 9.52
CA ARG A 48 -6.11 -5.20 9.23
C ARG A 48 -5.93 -6.08 7.99
N VAL A 49 -5.03 -5.70 7.09
CA VAL A 49 -4.61 -6.52 5.95
C VAL A 49 -3.10 -6.72 5.98
N SER A 50 -2.62 -7.78 5.35
CA SER A 50 -1.18 -7.98 5.18
C SER A 50 -0.57 -6.94 4.23
N PRO A 51 0.76 -6.71 4.32
CA PRO A 51 1.51 -5.95 3.32
C PRO A 51 1.21 -6.40 1.89
N PHE A 52 1.22 -7.73 1.65
CA PHE A 52 0.89 -8.31 0.34
C PHE A 52 -0.44 -7.82 -0.23
N VAL A 53 -1.50 -7.72 0.58
CA VAL A 53 -2.82 -7.26 0.13
C VAL A 53 -2.86 -5.74 -0.02
N GLY A 54 -2.40 -5.01 0.99
CA GLY A 54 -2.49 -3.55 1.03
C GLY A 54 -1.63 -2.87 -0.03
N LEU A 55 -0.36 -3.28 -0.15
CA LEU A 55 0.60 -2.67 -1.08
C LEU A 55 0.22 -2.98 -2.53
N ASN A 56 -0.18 -4.21 -2.85
CA ASN A 56 -0.65 -4.54 -4.20
C ASN A 56 -1.87 -3.71 -4.59
N PHE A 57 -2.81 -3.48 -3.67
CA PHE A 57 -3.94 -2.60 -3.96
C PHE A 57 -3.48 -1.17 -4.26
N VAL A 58 -2.70 -0.56 -3.36
CA VAL A 58 -2.34 0.86 -3.50
C VAL A 58 -1.48 1.09 -4.75
N TRP A 59 -0.44 0.30 -4.98
CA TRP A 59 0.44 0.47 -6.15
C TRP A 59 -0.29 0.30 -7.49
N ASN A 60 -1.31 -0.55 -7.56
CA ASN A 60 -2.08 -0.74 -8.79
C ASN A 60 -3.15 0.34 -9.03
N THR A 61 -3.43 1.20 -8.04
CA THR A 61 -4.57 2.13 -8.10
C THR A 61 -4.20 3.61 -8.01
N ILE A 62 -3.02 3.96 -7.48
CA ILE A 62 -2.51 5.34 -7.49
C ILE A 62 -1.84 5.70 -8.82
N ARG A 63 -1.44 6.97 -9.01
CA ARG A 63 -0.72 7.41 -10.22
C ARG A 63 0.78 7.18 -10.09
N PRO A 64 1.54 7.10 -11.19
CA PRO A 64 2.99 6.94 -11.16
C PRO A 64 3.77 8.05 -10.42
N CYS A 65 3.18 9.23 -10.24
CA CYS A 65 3.79 10.35 -9.51
C CYS A 65 3.49 10.35 -8.01
N ASP A 66 2.58 9.49 -7.56
CA ASP A 66 2.15 9.43 -6.17
C ASP A 66 3.09 8.50 -5.36
N MET A 67 3.06 8.65 -4.04
CA MET A 67 3.91 7.93 -3.11
C MET A 67 3.07 7.06 -2.16
N VAL A 68 3.66 5.97 -1.69
CA VAL A 68 3.11 5.14 -0.61
C VAL A 68 3.98 5.30 0.63
N THR A 69 3.37 5.68 1.74
CA THR A 69 4.06 5.89 3.01
C THR A 69 3.70 4.78 3.97
N VAL A 70 4.73 4.05 4.38
CA VAL A 70 4.65 2.91 5.29
C VAL A 70 5.48 3.22 6.54
N GLY A 71 4.99 2.80 7.70
CA GLY A 71 5.75 2.84 8.94
C GLY A 71 6.13 1.42 9.33
N CYS A 72 7.39 1.22 9.67
CA CYS A 72 7.98 -0.06 10.05
C CYS A 72 8.66 0.12 11.42
N PHE A 73 8.69 -0.93 12.24
CA PHE A 73 9.35 -0.94 13.54
C PHE A 73 10.83 -1.31 13.45
N ASP A 74 11.21 -2.13 12.47
CA ASP A 74 12.56 -2.61 12.24
C ASP A 74 12.95 -2.62 10.75
N PRO A 75 14.24 -2.80 10.42
CA PRO A 75 14.70 -2.87 9.04
C PRO A 75 14.14 -4.07 8.27
N GLU A 76 13.93 -5.22 8.91
CA GLU A 76 13.40 -6.41 8.24
C GLU A 76 11.97 -6.20 7.73
N GLU A 77 11.10 -5.55 8.51
CA GLU A 77 9.76 -5.14 8.07
C GLU A 77 9.84 -4.17 6.88
N ALA A 78 10.79 -3.24 6.89
CA ALA A 78 10.99 -2.30 5.78
C ALA A 78 11.44 -3.03 4.50
N GLU A 79 12.34 -4.02 4.62
CA GLU A 79 12.78 -4.84 3.49
C GLU A 79 11.63 -5.68 2.90
N GLU A 80 10.77 -6.27 3.73
CA GLU A 80 9.56 -6.99 3.29
C GLU A 80 8.62 -6.05 2.50
N ASP A 81 8.33 -4.87 3.04
CA ASP A 81 7.44 -3.89 2.40
C ASP A 81 8.03 -3.37 1.08
N ILE A 82 9.33 -3.14 1.02
CA ILE A 82 10.05 -2.74 -0.21
C ILE A 82 9.96 -3.84 -1.27
N GLU A 83 10.26 -5.09 -0.91
CA GLU A 83 10.24 -6.21 -1.85
C GLU A 83 8.83 -6.44 -2.42
N ILE A 84 7.80 -6.40 -1.59
CA ILE A 84 6.40 -6.51 -2.04
C ILE A 84 6.02 -5.33 -2.95
N SER A 85 6.45 -4.12 -2.61
CA SER A 85 6.20 -2.92 -3.41
C SER A 85 6.86 -2.99 -4.79
N MET A 86 8.14 -3.36 -4.83
CA MET A 86 8.89 -3.54 -6.07
C MET A 86 8.27 -4.64 -6.93
N ALA A 87 7.87 -5.76 -6.32
CA ALA A 87 7.21 -6.84 -7.04
C ALA A 87 5.88 -6.40 -7.67
N ALA A 88 5.08 -5.59 -6.97
CA ALA A 88 3.84 -5.02 -7.51
C ALA A 88 4.10 -4.09 -8.71
N ILE A 89 5.10 -3.21 -8.61
CA ILE A 89 5.51 -2.29 -9.68
C ILE A 89 6.04 -3.05 -10.91
N GLU A 90 6.88 -4.06 -10.67
CA GLU A 90 7.53 -4.88 -11.70
C GLU A 90 6.62 -6.01 -12.24
N ARG A 91 5.41 -6.16 -11.68
CA ARG A 91 4.43 -7.20 -12.04
C ARG A 91 5.00 -8.61 -11.93
N ARG A 92 5.69 -8.90 -10.82
CA ARG A 92 6.22 -10.22 -10.48
C ARG A 92 5.73 -10.67 -9.11
N MET A 93 5.95 -11.95 -8.79
CA MET A 93 5.74 -12.43 -7.43
C MET A 93 6.87 -11.90 -6.51
N PRO A 94 6.54 -11.49 -5.27
CA PRO A 94 7.54 -11.09 -4.29
C PRO A 94 8.32 -12.32 -3.81
N GLN A 95 9.62 -12.12 -3.59
CA GLN A 95 10.56 -13.09 -3.04
C GLN A 95 10.64 -12.89 -1.52
N ILE A 96 9.63 -13.42 -0.82
CA ILE A 96 9.54 -13.33 0.64
C ILE A 96 9.63 -14.71 1.27
N GLU A 97 10.19 -14.77 2.48
CA GLU A 97 10.21 -16.01 3.26
C GLU A 97 8.79 -16.42 3.67
N LYS A 98 8.65 -17.68 4.09
CA LYS A 98 7.36 -18.18 4.59
C LYS A 98 6.95 -17.36 5.81
N ARG A 99 5.81 -16.68 5.71
CA ARG A 99 5.20 -16.00 6.84
C ARG A 99 4.92 -17.00 7.97
N SER A 100 5.20 -16.58 9.20
CA SER A 100 4.84 -17.33 10.41
C SER A 100 3.34 -17.66 10.37
N SER A 101 3.04 -18.95 10.27
CA SER A 101 1.69 -19.50 10.21
C SER A 101 1.55 -20.54 11.31
N PRO A 102 0.44 -20.53 12.09
CA PRO A 102 0.16 -21.59 13.06
C PRO A 102 0.15 -22.98 12.42
N ASN A 103 -0.20 -23.05 11.13
CA ASN A 103 -0.01 -24.25 10.32
C ASN A 103 1.28 -24.15 9.51
N ALA A 104 2.34 -24.85 9.95
CA ALA A 104 3.63 -24.89 9.26
C ALA A 104 3.59 -25.70 7.95
N ASN A 105 2.71 -26.71 7.88
CA ASN A 105 2.49 -27.56 6.71
C ASN A 105 1.35 -26.99 5.87
N GLN A 106 1.66 -25.94 5.12
CA GLN A 106 0.82 -25.52 4.01
C GLN A 106 1.21 -26.37 2.80
N ASP A 107 0.45 -27.44 2.54
CA ASP A 107 0.64 -28.37 1.41
C ASP A 107 0.43 -27.72 0.01
N ALA A 108 0.34 -26.39 -0.05
CA ALA A 108 0.03 -25.61 -1.25
C ALA A 108 1.15 -25.59 -2.29
N PHE A 109 2.38 -25.91 -1.88
CA PHE A 109 3.53 -26.03 -2.77
C PHE A 109 4.09 -27.44 -2.57
N GLY A 110 3.89 -28.30 -3.58
CA GLY A 110 4.34 -29.69 -3.58
C GLY A 110 5.84 -29.81 -3.27
N LYS A 111 6.23 -30.98 -2.77
CA LYS A 111 7.61 -31.33 -2.38
C LYS A 111 8.66 -30.92 -3.41
#